data_AF-A0A3C1PHH2-F1
#
_entry.id   AF-A0A3C1PHH2-F1
#
_cell.length_a   1.000
_cell.length_b   1.000
_cell.length_c   1.000
_cell.angle_alpha   90.00
_cell.angle_beta   90.00
_cell.angle_gamma   90.00
#
_symmetry.space_group_name_H-M   'P 1'
#
loop_
_entity.id
_entity.type
_entity.pdbx_description
1 polymer ?
#
loop_
_entity_poly.entity_id
_entity_poly.type
_entity_poly.pdbx_seq_one_letter_code
_entity_poly.pdbx_strand_id
1 'polypeptide(L)'
;MLIKLFENLSIKFRNENALSDMTWAMCETSEVFRNLFLNFFFPNYNFNNIIEFRREYSLGNSRPDFYIKNNNDIFLIEVKIKDTNHHFDQYVLEFEIPNSNLGYITNYNLYQNEYSVKTWKSFFNYLKFEKDKIEKEESSLFKAYLVYISNICSIREITNKMDLNSLQTVLDFNDTVKDVTNFETENFRIESYKQEIKIHRTGYYFRVIDLNGKKKDIWIWLGAYFEKQEHQICIAVENGEGWGKPFYEIIDPNKIANEDNTYFFYPSFNTNYFNELETYELQKLFLKEFVIEVVQKYLK
;
A
#
# COMPACT_ATOMS: atom_id res chain seq x y z
N MET A 1 -19.37 -18.20 -14.80
CA MET A 1 -19.34 -17.32 -16.00
C MET A 1 -18.95 -15.89 -15.66
N LEU A 2 -19.58 -15.23 -14.68
CA LEU A 2 -19.29 -13.84 -14.33
C LEU A 2 -17.83 -13.58 -13.93
N ILE A 3 -17.24 -14.40 -13.07
CA ILE A 3 -15.81 -14.31 -12.73
C ILE A 3 -14.92 -14.38 -13.98
N LYS A 4 -15.20 -15.32 -14.89
CA LYS A 4 -14.42 -15.48 -16.12
C LYS A 4 -14.58 -14.28 -17.07
N LEU A 5 -15.76 -13.68 -17.10
CA LEU A 5 -15.99 -12.44 -17.84
C LEU A 5 -15.10 -11.31 -17.28
N PHE A 6 -15.13 -11.07 -15.97
CA PHE A 6 -14.30 -10.03 -15.33
C PHE A 6 -12.80 -10.30 -15.45
N GLU A 7 -12.38 -11.56 -15.39
CA GLU A 7 -11.00 -11.97 -15.69
C GLU A 7 -10.61 -11.58 -17.12
N ASN A 8 -11.44 -11.89 -18.13
CA ASN A 8 -11.18 -11.50 -19.51
C ASN A 8 -11.22 -9.99 -19.72
N LEU A 9 -12.14 -9.28 -19.07
CA LEU A 9 -12.20 -7.82 -19.09
C LEU A 9 -10.91 -7.22 -18.52
N SER A 10 -10.37 -7.79 -17.44
CA SER A 10 -9.12 -7.34 -16.84
C SER A 10 -7.90 -7.52 -17.75
N ILE A 11 -7.97 -8.37 -18.78
CA ILE A 11 -6.90 -8.51 -19.77
C ILE A 11 -6.95 -7.36 -20.79
N LYS A 12 -8.16 -6.94 -21.17
CA LYS A 12 -8.38 -5.94 -22.24
C LYS A 12 -8.43 -4.50 -21.73
N PHE A 13 -9.02 -4.30 -20.56
CA PHE A 13 -9.38 -3.00 -19.99
C PHE A 13 -8.51 -2.73 -18.75
N ARG A 14 -7.24 -2.34 -18.99
CA ARG A 14 -6.18 -2.32 -17.96
C ARG A 14 -5.74 -0.94 -17.47
N ASN A 15 -6.25 0.13 -18.07
CA ASN A 15 -5.82 1.48 -17.75
C ASN A 15 -6.71 2.10 -16.65
N GLU A 16 -6.29 3.27 -16.16
CA GLU A 16 -6.96 4.02 -15.08
C GLU A 16 -8.42 4.31 -15.45
N ASN A 17 -8.67 4.88 -16.63
CA ASN A 17 -10.02 5.18 -17.10
C ASN A 17 -10.95 3.96 -17.11
N ALA A 18 -10.46 2.81 -17.58
CA ALA A 18 -11.27 1.61 -17.62
C ALA A 18 -11.54 1.03 -16.22
N LEU A 19 -10.60 1.17 -15.29
CA LEU A 19 -10.81 0.82 -13.89
C LEU A 19 -11.89 1.71 -13.27
N SER A 20 -11.83 3.02 -13.49
CA SER A 20 -12.89 3.93 -13.04
C SER A 20 -14.23 3.69 -13.73
N ASP A 21 -14.25 3.36 -15.02
CA ASP A 21 -15.50 3.02 -15.74
C ASP A 21 -16.14 1.75 -15.16
N MET A 22 -15.34 0.72 -14.88
CA MET A 22 -15.83 -0.51 -14.27
C MET A 22 -16.32 -0.26 -12.84
N THR A 23 -15.60 0.56 -12.06
CA THR A 23 -15.98 0.94 -10.70
C THR A 23 -17.30 1.74 -10.70
N TRP A 24 -17.47 2.64 -11.67
CA TRP A 24 -18.73 3.38 -11.84
C TRP A 24 -19.87 2.47 -12.25
N ALA A 25 -19.65 1.55 -13.21
CA ALA A 25 -20.66 0.57 -13.61
C ALA A 25 -21.10 -0.28 -12.42
N MET A 26 -20.18 -0.66 -11.52
CA MET A 26 -20.50 -1.34 -10.27
C MET A 26 -21.37 -0.49 -9.34
N CYS A 27 -21.06 0.79 -9.18
CA CYS A 27 -21.85 1.72 -8.35
C CYS A 27 -23.26 1.96 -8.91
N GLU A 28 -23.42 2.01 -10.23
CA GLU A 28 -24.73 2.15 -10.87
C GLU A 28 -25.54 0.84 -10.84
N THR A 29 -24.85 -0.31 -10.86
CA THR A 29 -25.51 -1.63 -10.83
C THR A 29 -25.96 -2.03 -9.44
N SER A 30 -25.23 -1.62 -8.39
CA SER A 30 -25.46 -2.05 -7.01
C SER A 30 -25.38 -0.84 -6.06
N GLU A 31 -26.51 -0.50 -5.46
CA GLU A 31 -26.57 0.56 -4.44
C GLU A 31 -25.74 0.20 -3.21
N VAL A 32 -25.70 -1.08 -2.82
CA VAL A 32 -24.86 -1.55 -1.72
C VAL A 32 -23.39 -1.33 -2.05
N PHE A 33 -22.94 -1.66 -3.26
CA PHE A 33 -21.58 -1.38 -3.72
C PHE A 33 -21.28 0.11 -3.69
N ARG A 34 -22.18 0.93 -4.23
CA ARG A 34 -22.02 2.40 -4.22
C ARG A 34 -21.86 2.94 -2.80
N ASN A 35 -22.70 2.50 -1.87
CA ASN A 35 -22.63 2.92 -0.47
C ASN A 35 -21.33 2.46 0.19
N LEU A 36 -20.88 1.23 -0.06
CA LEU A 36 -19.59 0.76 0.41
C LEU A 36 -18.41 1.55 -0.17
N PHE A 37 -18.46 1.85 -1.48
CA PHE A 37 -17.43 2.67 -2.15
C PHE A 37 -17.36 4.07 -1.54
N LEU A 38 -18.50 4.75 -1.34
CA LEU A 38 -18.54 6.09 -0.76
C LEU A 38 -18.14 6.10 0.71
N ASN A 39 -18.65 5.16 1.51
CA ASN A 39 -18.30 5.04 2.93
C ASN A 39 -16.82 4.71 3.14
N PHE A 40 -16.18 4.03 2.19
CA PHE A 40 -14.76 3.74 2.24
C PHE A 40 -13.89 5.02 2.20
N PHE A 41 -14.30 6.04 1.43
CA PHE A 41 -13.63 7.35 1.42
C PHE A 41 -14.13 8.29 2.50
N PHE A 42 -15.44 8.34 2.71
CA PHE A 42 -16.09 9.36 3.53
C PHE A 42 -16.96 8.70 4.61
N PRO A 43 -16.37 7.94 5.56
CA PRO A 43 -17.11 7.11 6.51
C PRO A 43 -18.00 7.88 7.49
N ASN A 44 -17.72 9.18 7.67
CA ASN A 44 -18.47 10.06 8.57
C ASN A 44 -19.60 10.81 7.86
N TYR A 45 -19.83 10.54 6.57
CA TYR A 45 -20.83 11.24 5.78
C TYR A 45 -21.97 10.30 5.36
N ASN A 46 -23.18 10.85 5.27
CA ASN A 46 -24.37 10.09 4.94
C ASN A 46 -24.83 10.39 3.51
N PHE A 47 -24.81 9.36 2.65
CA PHE A 47 -25.14 9.44 1.22
C PHE A 47 -26.57 8.99 0.89
N ASN A 48 -27.55 9.34 1.73
CA ASN A 48 -28.95 8.96 1.49
C ASN A 48 -29.64 9.75 0.34
N ASN A 49 -29.08 10.87 -0.11
CA ASN A 49 -29.72 11.79 -1.07
C ASN A 49 -28.76 12.16 -2.21
N ILE A 50 -28.19 11.16 -2.87
CA ILE A 50 -27.35 11.38 -4.06
C ILE A 50 -28.24 11.90 -5.19
N ILE A 51 -28.06 13.18 -5.54
CA ILE A 51 -28.75 13.83 -6.66
C ILE A 51 -28.05 13.51 -7.97
N GLU A 52 -26.73 13.34 -7.93
CA GLU A 52 -25.91 13.09 -9.11
C GLU A 52 -24.71 12.21 -8.75
N PHE A 53 -24.47 11.18 -9.56
CA PHE A 53 -23.28 10.32 -9.51
C PHE A 53 -22.78 10.12 -10.94
N ARG A 54 -21.68 10.77 -11.31
CA ARG A 54 -21.20 10.79 -12.70
C ARG A 54 -19.71 10.49 -12.79
N ARG A 55 -19.35 9.84 -13.89
CA ARG A 55 -17.96 9.74 -14.36
C ARG A 55 -17.56 10.99 -15.12
N GLU A 56 -16.30 11.38 -14.99
CA GLU A 56 -15.63 12.39 -15.82
C GLU A 56 -16.40 13.72 -15.97
N TYR A 57 -17.06 14.17 -14.89
CA TYR A 57 -17.75 15.46 -14.89
C TYR A 57 -16.72 16.57 -15.07
N SER A 58 -16.91 17.41 -16.09
CA SER A 58 -15.95 18.48 -16.42
C SER A 58 -16.44 19.82 -15.88
N LEU A 59 -15.58 20.50 -15.12
CA LEU A 59 -15.77 21.88 -14.68
C LEU A 59 -14.47 22.64 -14.91
N GLY A 60 -14.54 23.72 -15.70
CA GLY A 60 -13.36 24.45 -16.15
C GLY A 60 -12.32 23.54 -16.82
N ASN A 61 -11.11 23.52 -16.26
CA ASN A 61 -10.00 22.67 -16.73
C ASN A 61 -9.84 21.37 -15.92
N SER A 62 -10.81 21.04 -15.07
CA SER A 62 -10.76 19.93 -14.14
C SER A 62 -11.80 18.87 -14.49
N ARG A 63 -11.41 17.60 -14.39
CA ARG A 63 -12.27 16.46 -14.71
C ARG A 63 -11.99 15.27 -13.80
N PRO A 64 -12.53 15.25 -12.56
CA PRO A 64 -12.36 14.14 -11.64
C PRO A 64 -12.99 12.86 -12.21
N ASP A 65 -12.44 11.71 -11.80
CA ASP A 65 -12.98 10.43 -12.24
C ASP A 65 -14.42 10.22 -11.77
N PHE A 66 -14.73 10.59 -10.53
CA PHE A 66 -16.08 10.54 -9.97
C PHE A 66 -16.47 11.90 -9.41
N TYR A 67 -17.66 12.34 -9.79
CA TYR A 67 -18.36 13.48 -9.21
C TYR A 67 -19.63 12.99 -8.55
N ILE A 68 -19.80 13.36 -7.28
CA ILE A 68 -20.94 13.00 -6.47
C ILE A 68 -21.55 14.27 -5.87
N LYS A 69 -22.83 14.51 -6.15
CA LYS A 69 -23.60 15.58 -5.52
C LYS A 69 -24.61 14.96 -4.57
N ASN A 70 -24.45 15.19 -3.27
CA ASN A 70 -25.38 14.76 -2.22
C ASN A 70 -25.99 15.99 -1.56
N ASN A 71 -27.26 16.27 -1.86
CA ASN A 71 -27.89 17.56 -1.55
C ASN A 71 -27.08 18.76 -2.09
N ASN A 72 -26.53 19.58 -1.18
CA ASN A 72 -25.73 20.75 -1.50
C ASN A 72 -24.22 20.48 -1.50
N ASP A 73 -23.79 19.31 -1.00
CA ASP A 73 -22.38 18.98 -0.89
C ASP A 73 -21.90 18.23 -2.14
N ILE A 74 -20.69 18.57 -2.55
CA ILE A 74 -19.98 17.91 -3.65
C ILE A 74 -18.83 17.08 -3.06
N PHE A 75 -18.69 15.87 -3.56
CA PHE A 75 -17.58 14.96 -3.30
C PHE A 75 -16.97 14.52 -4.61
N LEU A 76 -15.66 14.40 -4.61
CA LEU A 76 -14.89 13.99 -5.76
C LEU A 76 -14.04 12.78 -5.40
N ILE A 77 -13.85 11.87 -6.35
CA ILE A 77 -12.89 10.77 -6.21
C ILE A 77 -12.05 10.69 -7.48
N GLU A 78 -10.73 10.69 -7.34
CA GLU A 78 -9.76 10.46 -8.42
C GLU A 78 -9.15 9.06 -8.32
N VAL A 79 -9.01 8.38 -9.46
CA VAL A 79 -8.42 7.04 -9.59
C VAL A 79 -7.03 7.14 -10.20
N LYS A 80 -6.06 6.49 -9.54
CA LYS A 80 -4.70 6.35 -10.04
C LYS A 80 -4.23 4.90 -9.92
N ILE A 81 -3.54 4.41 -10.94
CA ILE A 81 -2.83 3.13 -10.94
C ILE A 81 -1.33 3.42 -10.98
N LYS A 82 -0.87 4.30 -11.88
CA LYS A 82 0.55 4.58 -12.09
C LYS A 82 0.87 6.07 -12.14
N ASP A 83 -0.08 6.91 -12.56
CA ASP A 83 0.15 8.34 -12.64
C ASP A 83 0.33 8.91 -11.22
N THR A 84 1.45 9.61 -11.00
CA THR A 84 1.82 10.26 -9.74
C THR A 84 1.72 11.79 -9.82
N ASN A 85 1.17 12.32 -10.92
CA ASN A 85 0.87 13.73 -11.03
C ASN A 85 -0.50 14.02 -10.41
N HIS A 86 -0.49 14.62 -9.23
CA HIS A 86 -1.70 14.83 -8.43
C HIS A 86 -2.16 16.28 -8.48
N HIS A 87 -3.46 16.46 -8.72
CA HIS A 87 -4.11 17.76 -8.91
C HIS A 87 -5.04 18.12 -7.73
N PHE A 88 -4.59 17.85 -6.49
CA PHE A 88 -5.39 18.04 -5.28
C PHE A 88 -5.98 19.45 -5.16
N ASP A 89 -5.12 20.48 -5.11
CA ASP A 89 -5.54 21.88 -4.92
C ASP A 89 -6.40 22.37 -6.07
N GLN A 90 -6.11 21.93 -7.30
CA GLN A 90 -6.88 22.30 -8.48
C GLN A 90 -8.34 21.85 -8.36
N TYR A 91 -8.59 20.63 -7.91
CA TYR A 91 -9.96 20.14 -7.71
C TYR A 91 -10.69 20.88 -6.59
N VAL A 92 -10.02 21.10 -5.47
CA VAL A 92 -10.58 21.84 -4.32
C VAL A 92 -11.02 23.24 -4.72
N LEU A 93 -10.16 23.96 -5.45
CA LEU A 93 -10.42 25.32 -5.88
C LEU A 93 -11.51 25.39 -6.96
N GLU A 94 -11.45 24.54 -7.99
CA GLU A 94 -12.38 24.60 -9.13
C GLU A 94 -13.81 24.17 -8.75
N PHE A 95 -13.95 23.20 -7.85
CA PHE A 95 -15.25 22.70 -7.40
C PHE A 95 -15.73 23.33 -6.08
N GLU A 96 -14.94 24.21 -5.48
CA GLU A 96 -15.24 24.90 -4.22
C GLU A 96 -15.63 23.93 -3.08
N ILE A 97 -14.90 22.81 -2.96
CA ILE A 97 -15.14 21.78 -1.93
C ILE A 97 -14.11 21.86 -0.80
N PRO A 98 -14.42 21.38 0.41
CA PRO A 98 -13.39 21.17 1.43
C PRO A 98 -12.45 20.00 1.05
N ASN A 99 -11.20 20.05 1.49
CA ASN A 99 -10.19 19.00 1.24
C ASN A 99 -10.69 17.60 1.64
N SER A 100 -11.45 17.51 2.72
CA SER A 100 -12.05 16.27 3.23
C SER A 100 -13.05 15.61 2.28
N ASN A 101 -13.59 16.35 1.31
CA ASN A 101 -14.54 15.84 0.33
C ASN A 101 -13.87 15.36 -0.97
N LEU A 102 -12.53 15.44 -1.05
CA LEU A 102 -11.76 14.92 -2.16
C LEU A 102 -11.07 13.61 -1.76
N GLY A 103 -11.47 12.54 -2.42
CA GLY A 103 -10.91 11.20 -2.31
C GLY A 103 -9.90 10.91 -3.41
N TYR A 104 -8.86 10.15 -3.08
CA TYR A 104 -7.93 9.57 -4.05
C TYR A 104 -7.77 8.08 -3.77
N ILE A 105 -7.82 7.26 -4.81
CA ILE A 105 -7.48 5.84 -4.72
C ILE A 105 -6.35 5.49 -5.67
N THR A 106 -5.22 5.13 -5.07
CA THR A 106 -3.95 4.90 -5.76
C THR A 106 -3.58 3.41 -5.70
N ASN A 107 -2.74 2.95 -6.63
CA ASN A 107 -2.12 1.61 -6.54
C ASN A 107 -0.74 1.62 -5.85
N TYR A 108 -0.45 2.68 -5.12
CA TYR A 108 0.75 2.90 -4.33
C TYR A 108 0.38 3.74 -3.11
N ASN A 109 1.17 3.70 -2.04
CA ASN A 109 0.90 4.57 -0.90
C ASN A 109 1.19 6.01 -1.28
N LEU A 110 0.23 6.89 -1.01
CA LEU A 110 0.34 8.32 -1.15
C LEU A 110 -0.08 8.94 0.17
N TYR A 111 0.78 9.77 0.74
CA TYR A 111 0.53 10.44 2.01
C TYR A 111 0.28 11.91 1.74
N GLN A 112 -1.00 12.29 1.70
CA GLN A 112 -1.41 13.68 1.58
C GLN A 112 -2.38 13.99 2.72
N ASN A 113 -1.92 14.81 3.65
CA ASN A 113 -2.72 15.23 4.81
C ASN A 113 -3.96 16.01 4.33
N GLU A 114 -5.05 15.95 5.09
CA GLU A 114 -6.34 16.63 4.83
C GLU A 114 -7.26 16.03 3.75
N TYR A 115 -6.76 15.13 2.90
CA TYR A 115 -7.54 14.46 1.86
C TYR A 115 -7.84 13.00 2.23
N SER A 116 -8.89 12.42 1.63
CA SER A 116 -9.17 11.00 1.80
C SER A 116 -8.37 10.15 0.81
N VAL A 117 -7.10 9.91 1.12
CA VAL A 117 -6.24 9.06 0.29
C VAL A 117 -6.30 7.60 0.74
N LYS A 118 -6.58 6.71 -0.20
CA LYS A 118 -6.75 5.27 0.01
C LYS A 118 -6.00 4.48 -1.07
N THR A 119 -5.86 3.17 -0.88
CA THR A 119 -5.27 2.30 -1.91
C THR A 119 -6.26 1.28 -2.45
N TRP A 120 -6.08 0.87 -3.71
CA TRP A 120 -6.84 -0.24 -4.30
C TRP A 120 -6.73 -1.53 -3.49
N LYS A 121 -5.55 -1.81 -2.91
CA LYS A 121 -5.35 -2.95 -2.01
C LYS A 121 -6.20 -2.84 -0.74
N SER A 122 -6.28 -1.65 -0.13
CA SER A 122 -7.15 -1.43 1.03
C SER A 122 -8.64 -1.53 0.69
N PHE A 123 -9.07 -1.02 -0.47
CA PHE A 123 -10.45 -1.15 -0.92
C PHE A 123 -10.83 -2.59 -1.25
N PHE A 124 -9.94 -3.33 -1.91
CA PHE A 124 -10.10 -4.75 -2.17
C PHE A 124 -10.29 -5.55 -0.88
N ASN A 125 -9.45 -5.31 0.14
CA ASN A 125 -9.58 -5.96 1.44
C ASN A 125 -10.88 -5.58 2.15
N TYR A 126 -11.28 -4.31 2.10
CA TYR A 126 -12.54 -3.82 2.64
C TYR A 126 -13.74 -4.54 1.99
N LEU A 127 -13.82 -4.56 0.66
CA LEU A 127 -14.86 -5.28 -0.06
C LEU A 127 -14.85 -6.78 0.21
N LYS A 128 -13.68 -7.39 0.37
CA LYS A 128 -13.55 -8.82 0.71
C LYS A 128 -14.17 -9.14 2.08
N PHE A 129 -14.08 -8.24 3.04
CA PHE A 129 -14.71 -8.39 4.35
C PHE A 129 -16.24 -8.17 4.28
N GLU A 130 -16.68 -7.19 3.49
CA GLU A 130 -18.10 -6.85 3.38
C GLU A 130 -18.90 -7.83 2.50
N LYS A 131 -18.27 -8.48 1.51
CA LYS A 131 -18.95 -9.38 0.55
C LYS A 131 -19.67 -10.58 1.20
N ASP A 132 -19.31 -10.93 2.44
CA ASP A 132 -19.88 -12.06 3.16
C ASP A 132 -21.12 -11.65 3.99
N LYS A 133 -21.42 -10.35 4.05
CA LYS A 133 -22.59 -9.77 4.74
C LYS A 133 -23.72 -9.37 3.77
N ILE A 134 -23.50 -9.50 2.46
CA ILE A 134 -24.44 -9.09 1.41
C ILE A 134 -25.20 -10.28 0.82
N GLU A 135 -26.29 -9.99 0.11
CA GLU A 135 -27.13 -11.01 -0.52
C GLU A 135 -26.35 -11.84 -1.56
N LYS A 136 -26.82 -13.08 -1.78
CA LYS A 136 -26.06 -14.11 -2.52
C LYS A 136 -25.77 -13.74 -3.98
N GLU A 137 -26.72 -13.11 -4.67
CA GLU A 137 -26.56 -12.71 -6.07
C GLU A 137 -25.56 -11.55 -6.19
N GLU A 138 -25.69 -10.54 -5.34
CA GLU A 138 -24.79 -9.40 -5.25
C GLU A 138 -23.37 -9.82 -4.84
N SER A 139 -23.25 -10.80 -3.94
CA SER A 139 -21.97 -11.42 -3.56
C SER A 139 -21.21 -12.00 -4.76
N SER A 140 -21.92 -12.55 -5.76
CA SER A 140 -21.27 -13.09 -6.97
C SER A 140 -20.68 -11.99 -7.86
N LEU A 141 -21.37 -10.85 -7.96
CA LEU A 141 -20.88 -9.67 -8.68
C LEU A 141 -19.65 -9.08 -7.98
N PHE A 142 -19.68 -8.94 -6.66
CA PHE A 142 -18.54 -8.47 -5.87
C PHE A 142 -17.32 -9.37 -6.04
N LYS A 143 -17.49 -10.70 -6.00
CA LYS A 143 -16.40 -11.65 -6.24
C LYS A 143 -15.79 -11.50 -7.63
N ALA A 144 -16.61 -11.29 -8.66
CA ALA A 144 -16.11 -11.05 -10.01
C ALA A 144 -15.36 -9.72 -10.11
N TYR A 145 -15.86 -8.67 -9.47
CA TYR A 145 -15.20 -7.37 -9.43
C TYR A 145 -13.88 -7.39 -8.65
N LEU A 146 -13.80 -8.12 -7.53
CA LEU A 146 -12.55 -8.34 -6.80
C LEU A 146 -11.47 -8.98 -7.70
N VAL A 147 -11.84 -9.95 -8.54
CA VAL A 147 -10.91 -10.55 -9.53
C VAL A 147 -10.44 -9.51 -10.55
N TYR A 148 -11.32 -8.62 -10.98
CA TYR A 148 -10.92 -7.54 -11.90
C TYR A 148 -9.93 -6.57 -11.24
N ILE A 149 -10.25 -6.03 -10.05
CA ILE A 149 -9.31 -5.14 -9.34
C ILE A 149 -7.99 -5.85 -9.08
N SER A 150 -8.00 -7.10 -8.61
CA SER A 150 -6.76 -7.81 -8.28
C SER A 150 -5.85 -7.94 -9.50
N ASN A 151 -6.42 -8.19 -10.67
CA ASN A 151 -5.66 -8.29 -11.92
C ASN A 151 -5.15 -6.94 -12.42
N ILE A 152 -5.97 -5.88 -12.36
CA ILE A 152 -5.57 -4.54 -12.82
C ILE A 152 -4.53 -3.91 -11.89
N CYS A 153 -4.76 -4.02 -10.60
CA CYS A 153 -3.91 -3.41 -9.57
C CYS A 153 -2.76 -4.33 -9.13
N SER A 154 -2.66 -5.54 -9.69
CA SER A 154 -1.66 -6.55 -9.33
C SER A 154 -1.68 -6.86 -7.82
N ILE A 155 -2.89 -6.95 -7.24
CA ILE A 155 -3.07 -7.29 -5.83
C ILE A 155 -2.94 -8.80 -5.69
N ARG A 156 -1.88 -9.23 -5.01
CA ARG A 156 -1.65 -10.62 -4.69
C ARG A 156 -1.97 -10.88 -3.23
N GLU A 157 -2.74 -11.92 -2.98
CA GLU A 157 -2.98 -12.43 -1.63
C GLU A 157 -1.93 -13.47 -1.27
N ILE A 158 -1.29 -13.28 -0.12
CA ILE A 158 -0.36 -14.25 0.45
C ILE A 158 -1.10 -14.92 1.59
N THR A 159 -1.46 -16.19 1.41
CA THR A 159 -2.25 -16.96 2.38
C THR A 159 -1.45 -18.05 3.07
N ASN A 160 -0.38 -18.51 2.42
CA ASN A 160 0.48 -19.56 2.93
C ASN A 160 1.66 -18.95 3.68
N LYS A 161 2.12 -19.64 4.73
CA LYS A 161 3.39 -19.30 5.36
C LYS A 161 4.53 -19.37 4.33
N MET A 162 5.48 -18.47 4.46
CA MET A 162 6.67 -18.38 3.64
C MET A 162 7.75 -19.31 4.19
N ASP A 163 8.63 -19.78 3.31
CA ASP A 163 9.84 -20.54 3.64
C ASP A 163 10.98 -20.03 2.79
N LEU A 164 11.94 -19.31 3.40
CA LEU A 164 13.07 -18.73 2.67
C LEU A 164 13.95 -19.78 1.97
N ASN A 165 13.81 -21.07 2.31
CA ASN A 165 14.46 -22.16 1.57
C ASN A 165 13.77 -22.50 0.24
N SER A 166 12.55 -22.02 0.03
CA SER A 166 11.75 -22.24 -1.17
C SER A 166 11.72 -20.99 -2.04
N LEU A 167 12.29 -21.10 -3.24
CA LEU A 167 12.28 -20.03 -4.26
C LEU A 167 10.86 -19.50 -4.53
N GLN A 168 9.85 -20.36 -4.42
CA GLN A 168 8.45 -19.98 -4.65
C GLN A 168 7.97 -18.89 -3.69
N THR A 169 8.43 -18.91 -2.44
CA THR A 169 7.98 -17.97 -1.41
C THR A 169 8.89 -16.75 -1.29
N VAL A 170 10.01 -16.69 -2.02
CA VAL A 170 10.87 -15.50 -2.09
C VAL A 170 10.13 -14.30 -2.69
N LEU A 171 9.23 -14.54 -3.64
CA LEU A 171 8.34 -13.50 -4.15
C LEU A 171 7.37 -13.00 -3.07
N ASP A 172 6.75 -13.92 -2.31
CA ASP A 172 5.87 -13.58 -1.17
C ASP A 172 6.61 -12.77 -0.12
N PHE A 173 7.85 -13.16 0.18
CA PHE A 173 8.72 -12.45 1.09
C PHE A 173 8.97 -11.02 0.62
N ASN A 174 9.33 -10.82 -0.64
CA ASN A 174 9.58 -9.49 -1.20
C ASN A 174 8.34 -8.59 -1.18
N ASP A 175 7.17 -9.10 -1.53
CA ASP A 175 5.92 -8.33 -1.43
C ASP A 175 5.59 -7.99 0.03
N THR A 176 5.89 -8.90 0.96
CA THR A 176 5.70 -8.68 2.39
C THR A 176 6.68 -7.63 2.94
N VAL A 177 7.95 -7.69 2.53
CA VAL A 177 8.97 -6.67 2.86
C VAL A 177 8.52 -5.30 2.34
N LYS A 178 8.04 -5.22 1.10
CA LYS A 178 7.49 -3.97 0.54
C LYS A 178 6.31 -3.45 1.37
N ASP A 179 5.38 -4.32 1.76
CA ASP A 179 4.24 -3.96 2.61
C ASP A 179 4.67 -3.45 4.00
N VAL A 180 5.58 -4.18 4.68
CA VAL A 180 6.01 -3.82 6.04
C VAL A 180 7.00 -2.65 6.07
N THR A 181 7.50 -2.21 4.91
CA THR A 181 8.33 -1.01 4.77
C THR A 181 7.56 0.15 4.15
N ASN A 182 6.23 0.19 4.34
CA ASN A 182 5.40 1.25 3.80
C ASN A 182 4.20 1.56 4.72
N PHE A 183 4.43 2.34 5.78
CA PHE A 183 3.41 2.68 6.78
C PHE A 183 3.75 3.98 7.51
N GLU A 184 2.76 4.55 8.19
CA GLU A 184 2.91 5.73 9.04
C GLU A 184 2.50 5.42 10.48
N THR A 185 3.16 6.09 11.43
CA THR A 185 2.81 6.15 12.85
C THR A 185 2.69 7.61 13.28
N GLU A 186 2.31 7.86 14.52
CA GLU A 186 2.27 9.23 15.08
C GLU A 186 3.64 9.94 15.04
N ASN A 187 4.75 9.19 15.10
CA ASN A 187 6.08 9.76 15.28
C ASN A 187 6.97 9.69 14.04
N PHE A 188 6.70 8.74 13.13
CA PHE A 188 7.52 8.52 11.95
C PHE A 188 6.73 7.88 10.82
N ARG A 189 7.22 8.08 9.60
CA ARG A 189 6.74 7.45 8.38
C ARG A 189 7.84 6.61 7.75
N ILE A 190 7.46 5.48 7.19
CA ILE A 190 8.32 4.61 6.40
C ILE A 190 7.75 4.51 4.99
N GLU A 191 8.58 4.78 3.98
CA GLU A 191 8.20 4.73 2.57
C GLU A 191 9.12 3.77 1.82
N SER A 192 8.54 2.73 1.21
CA SER A 192 9.30 1.77 0.41
C SER A 192 9.87 2.48 -0.83
N TYR A 193 11.16 2.29 -1.10
CA TYR A 193 11.86 3.05 -2.13
C TYR A 193 12.22 2.18 -3.34
N LYS A 194 13.09 1.18 -3.15
CA LYS A 194 13.65 0.41 -4.26
C LYS A 194 13.88 -1.03 -3.87
N GLN A 195 13.36 -1.95 -4.67
CA GLN A 195 13.70 -3.35 -4.57
C GLN A 195 15.16 -3.57 -5.00
N GLU A 196 15.87 -4.39 -4.24
CA GLU A 196 17.18 -4.89 -4.64
C GLU A 196 17.18 -6.41 -4.65
N ILE A 197 17.66 -6.98 -5.77
CA ILE A 197 17.86 -8.42 -5.94
C ILE A 197 19.29 -8.61 -6.44
N LYS A 198 20.09 -9.32 -5.65
CA LYS A 198 21.46 -9.74 -5.95
C LYS A 198 21.57 -11.26 -5.81
N ILE A 199 22.69 -11.82 -6.25
CA ILE A 199 22.93 -13.29 -6.26
C ILE A 199 22.67 -13.91 -4.88
N HIS A 200 23.07 -13.24 -3.80
CA HIS A 200 23.01 -13.74 -2.42
C HIS A 200 22.07 -12.92 -1.51
N ARG A 201 21.26 -12.00 -2.05
CA ARG A 201 20.32 -11.23 -1.21
C ARG A 201 19.13 -10.68 -1.98
N THR A 202 18.00 -10.52 -1.29
CA THR A 202 16.81 -9.86 -1.83
C THR A 202 16.11 -9.03 -0.76
N GLY A 203 15.57 -7.88 -1.12
CA GLY A 203 14.90 -7.01 -0.16
C GLY A 203 14.53 -5.66 -0.76
N TYR A 204 14.22 -4.71 0.11
CA TYR A 204 13.87 -3.35 -0.25
C TYR A 204 14.66 -2.33 0.58
N TYR A 205 15.14 -1.30 -0.11
CA TYR A 205 15.44 -0.03 0.53
C TYR A 205 14.15 0.70 0.86
N PHE A 206 14.13 1.36 2.01
CA PHE A 206 13.04 2.20 2.45
C PHE A 206 13.57 3.46 3.12
N ARG A 207 12.79 4.53 3.01
CA ARG A 207 13.06 5.81 3.63
C ARG A 207 12.39 5.85 5.00
N VAL A 208 13.10 6.33 6.00
CA VAL A 208 12.57 6.67 7.32
C VAL A 208 12.48 8.18 7.42
N ILE A 209 11.29 8.67 7.74
CA ILE A 209 10.99 10.10 7.89
C ILE A 209 10.55 10.34 9.34
N ASP A 210 11.26 11.22 10.03
CA ASP A 210 10.87 11.67 11.37
C ASP A 210 9.81 12.75 11.28
N LEU A 211 8.58 12.45 11.70
CA LEU A 211 7.48 13.41 11.64
C LEU A 211 7.59 14.50 12.71
N ASN A 212 8.48 14.33 13.70
CA ASN A 212 8.81 15.38 14.66
C ASN A 212 9.87 16.36 14.15
N GLY A 213 10.50 16.08 13.00
CA GLY A 213 11.51 16.93 12.39
C GLY A 213 12.82 17.07 13.18
N LYS A 214 13.11 16.15 14.11
CA LYS A 214 14.33 16.19 14.94
C LYS A 214 15.49 15.46 14.29
N LYS A 215 15.21 14.42 13.50
CA LYS A 215 16.20 13.62 12.78
C LYS A 215 16.09 13.87 11.28
N LYS A 216 17.22 13.71 10.57
CA LYS A 216 17.21 13.72 9.11
C LYS A 216 16.58 12.44 8.60
N ASP A 217 16.01 12.50 7.41
CA ASP A 217 15.57 11.30 6.72
C ASP A 217 16.77 10.42 6.37
N ILE A 218 16.56 9.11 6.46
CA ILE A 218 17.57 8.10 6.12
C ILE A 218 16.99 7.05 5.21
N TRP A 219 17.86 6.36 4.48
CA TRP A 219 17.52 5.20 3.68
C TRP A 219 18.29 3.99 4.21
N ILE A 220 17.55 2.93 4.50
CA ILE A 220 18.08 1.66 5.02
C ILE A 220 17.40 0.51 4.29
N TRP A 221 17.96 -0.70 4.40
CA TRP A 221 17.49 -1.87 3.65
C TRP A 221 16.96 -2.94 4.60
N LEU A 222 15.84 -3.56 4.27
CA LEU A 222 15.35 -4.80 4.88
C LEU A 222 15.33 -5.90 3.83
N GLY A 223 15.80 -7.09 4.19
CA GLY A 223 15.67 -8.25 3.32
C GLY A 223 16.28 -9.51 3.89
N ALA A 224 16.46 -10.49 3.01
CA ALA A 224 17.05 -11.78 3.31
C ALA A 224 18.38 -11.95 2.56
N TYR A 225 19.38 -12.51 3.25
CA TYR A 225 20.61 -13.04 2.66
C TYR A 225 20.51 -14.55 2.48
N PHE A 226 20.99 -15.03 1.35
CA PHE A 226 21.04 -16.43 0.97
C PHE A 226 22.49 -16.91 0.93
N GLU A 227 23.00 -17.35 2.08
CA GLU A 227 24.30 -18.02 2.18
C GLU A 227 24.14 -19.54 2.29
N LYS A 228 25.23 -20.28 2.03
CA LYS A 228 25.21 -21.74 1.79
C LYS A 228 24.63 -22.61 2.92
N GLN A 229 24.45 -22.07 4.13
CA GLN A 229 24.04 -22.87 5.29
C GLN A 229 22.80 -22.31 6.02
N GLU A 230 22.55 -21.00 5.99
CA GLU A 230 21.39 -20.39 6.66
C GLU A 230 20.91 -19.13 5.94
N HIS A 231 19.58 -18.98 5.84
CA HIS A 231 18.95 -17.77 5.32
C HIS A 231 18.75 -16.79 6.46
N GLN A 232 19.19 -15.55 6.28
CA GLN A 232 19.17 -14.56 7.36
C GLN A 232 18.39 -13.32 6.95
N ILE A 233 17.36 -12.99 7.73
CA ILE A 233 16.69 -11.70 7.63
C ILE A 233 17.51 -10.68 8.41
N CYS A 234 17.76 -9.53 7.79
CA CYS A 234 18.46 -8.44 8.46
C CYS A 234 18.02 -7.07 7.94
N ILE A 235 18.29 -6.05 8.75
CA ILE A 235 18.25 -4.66 8.33
C ILE A 235 19.67 -4.16 8.17
N ALA A 236 20.00 -3.66 6.99
CA ALA A 236 21.32 -3.12 6.67
C ALA A 236 21.29 -1.58 6.70
N VAL A 237 22.28 -1.01 7.38
CA VAL A 237 22.53 0.43 7.47
C VAL A 237 23.90 0.72 6.89
N GLU A 238 23.93 1.33 5.71
CA GLU A 238 25.16 1.64 4.99
C GLU A 238 25.72 3.01 5.45
N ASN A 239 27.04 3.11 5.60
CA ASN A 239 27.74 4.38 5.86
C ASN A 239 27.84 5.24 4.59
N GLY A 240 26.69 5.58 4.00
CA GLY A 240 26.57 6.44 2.82
C GLY A 240 26.02 7.81 3.19
N GLU A 241 26.67 8.87 2.73
CA GLU A 241 26.15 10.25 2.83
C GLU A 241 24.79 10.36 2.15
N GLY A 242 23.81 10.96 2.84
CA GLY A 242 22.42 11.03 2.36
C GLY A 242 21.66 9.69 2.38
N TRP A 243 22.26 8.62 2.92
CA TRP A 243 21.64 7.30 3.09
C TRP A 243 21.56 6.93 4.58
N GLY A 244 22.23 5.86 5.00
CA GLY A 244 22.21 5.36 6.37
C GLY A 244 23.22 6.04 7.31
N LYS A 245 24.11 6.91 6.81
CA LYS A 245 25.21 7.48 7.61
C LYS A 245 24.79 8.12 8.94
N PRO A 246 23.72 8.94 9.03
CA PRO A 246 23.27 9.49 10.31
C PRO A 246 22.93 8.42 11.35
N PHE A 247 22.42 7.27 10.91
CA PHE A 247 22.16 6.14 11.79
C PHE A 247 23.44 5.33 12.05
N TYR A 248 24.28 5.16 11.03
CA TYR A 248 25.57 4.49 11.18
C TYR A 248 26.46 5.14 12.23
N GLU A 249 26.53 6.49 12.28
CA GLU A 249 27.39 7.24 13.21
C GLU A 249 26.96 7.13 14.69
N ILE A 250 25.69 6.81 14.96
CA ILE A 250 25.20 6.60 16.33
C ILE A 250 25.30 5.12 16.77
N ILE A 251 25.52 4.21 15.83
CA ILE A 251 25.78 2.80 16.12
C ILE A 251 27.25 2.66 16.55
N ASP A 252 27.50 1.98 17.67
CA ASP A 252 28.82 1.85 18.30
C ASP A 252 29.93 1.52 17.26
N PRO A 253 30.92 2.43 17.05
CA PRO A 253 32.01 2.24 16.09
C PRO A 253 32.84 0.97 16.34
N ASN A 254 32.86 0.47 17.58
CA ASN A 254 33.63 -0.72 17.95
C ASN A 254 32.95 -2.04 17.53
N LYS A 255 31.71 -1.99 17.03
CA LYS A 255 30.96 -3.17 16.56
C LYS A 255 31.18 -3.49 15.09
N ILE A 256 32.01 -2.74 14.37
CA ILE A 256 32.03 -2.79 12.90
C ILE A 256 33.42 -3.11 12.36
N ALA A 257 33.57 -4.32 11.82
CA ALA A 257 34.63 -4.67 10.90
C ALA A 257 34.07 -5.62 9.85
N ASN A 258 33.14 -5.13 9.03
CA ASN A 258 32.78 -5.80 7.77
C ASN A 258 33.35 -4.99 6.60
N GLU A 259 33.79 -5.69 5.55
CA GLU A 259 34.52 -5.13 4.40
C GLU A 259 33.75 -4.03 3.63
N ASP A 260 32.43 -3.92 3.83
CA ASP A 260 31.53 -3.08 3.04
C ASP A 260 30.94 -1.85 3.77
N ASN A 261 31.52 -1.38 4.89
CA ASN A 261 31.04 -0.19 5.62
C ASN A 261 29.53 -0.21 5.94
N THR A 262 29.00 -1.41 6.24
CA THR A 262 27.58 -1.65 6.46
C THR A 262 27.37 -2.32 7.80
N TYR A 263 26.43 -1.81 8.58
CA TYR A 263 26.00 -2.42 9.84
C TYR A 263 24.74 -3.26 9.61
N PHE A 264 24.69 -4.46 10.19
CA PHE A 264 23.55 -5.36 10.09
C PHE A 264 22.88 -5.54 11.45
N PHE A 265 21.58 -5.25 11.50
CA PHE A 265 20.71 -5.69 12.58
C PHE A 265 20.13 -7.05 12.23
N TYR A 266 20.10 -7.95 13.20
CA TYR A 266 19.45 -9.25 13.09
C TYR A 266 18.33 -9.34 14.13
N PRO A 267 17.15 -9.86 13.77
CA PRO A 267 15.99 -9.92 14.67
C PRO A 267 16.16 -10.97 15.78
N SER A 268 16.94 -12.02 15.52
CA SER A 268 17.16 -13.14 16.45
C SER A 268 18.51 -13.79 16.21
N PHE A 269 19.06 -14.45 17.24
CA PHE A 269 20.23 -15.32 17.08
C PHE A 269 19.89 -16.61 16.32
N ASN A 270 18.62 -17.04 16.36
CA ASN A 270 18.13 -18.13 15.50
C ASN A 270 17.76 -17.55 14.12
N THR A 271 18.58 -17.85 13.13
CA THR A 271 18.42 -17.42 11.73
C THR A 271 17.19 -18.06 11.06
N ASN A 272 16.77 -19.22 11.54
CA ASN A 272 15.59 -19.95 11.04
C ASN A 272 14.27 -19.54 11.69
N TYR A 273 14.29 -18.66 12.70
CA TYR A 273 13.09 -18.29 13.47
C TYR A 273 11.91 -17.86 12.59
N PHE A 274 12.17 -17.10 11.53
CA PHE A 274 11.13 -16.68 10.58
C PHE A 274 10.41 -17.85 9.89
N ASN A 275 11.15 -18.89 9.50
CA ASN A 275 10.59 -20.09 8.86
C ASN A 275 9.84 -20.98 9.86
N GLU A 276 10.16 -20.86 11.16
CA GLU A 276 9.51 -21.60 12.25
C GLU A 276 8.13 -21.02 12.62
N LEU A 277 7.86 -19.76 12.26
CA LEU A 277 6.55 -19.13 12.51
C LEU A 277 5.42 -19.88 11.81
N GLU A 278 4.32 -20.10 12.53
CA GLU A 278 3.24 -20.99 12.09
C GLU A 278 2.44 -20.46 10.90
N THR A 279 2.32 -19.13 10.79
CA THR A 279 1.42 -18.48 9.82
C THR A 279 2.08 -17.29 9.13
N TYR A 280 1.55 -16.95 7.96
CA TYR A 280 1.91 -15.73 7.22
C TYR A 280 1.74 -14.46 8.06
N GLU A 281 0.64 -14.35 8.82
CA GLU A 281 0.36 -13.15 9.62
C GLU A 281 1.39 -12.96 10.74
N LEU A 282 1.84 -14.06 11.37
CA LEU A 282 2.93 -14.00 12.35
C LEU A 282 4.25 -13.58 11.70
N GLN A 283 4.57 -14.09 10.50
CA GLN A 283 5.76 -13.70 9.74
C GLN A 283 5.74 -12.22 9.36
N LYS A 284 4.60 -11.71 8.90
CA LYS A 284 4.40 -10.30 8.57
C LYS A 284 4.51 -9.41 9.80
N LEU A 285 3.88 -9.79 10.91
CA LEU A 285 3.95 -9.07 12.18
C LEU A 285 5.40 -8.99 12.67
N PHE A 286 6.11 -10.12 12.69
CA PHE A 286 7.52 -10.20 13.06
C PHE A 286 8.40 -9.24 12.24
N LEU A 287 8.25 -9.24 10.91
CA LEU A 287 9.00 -8.32 10.05
C LEU A 287 8.68 -6.85 10.36
N LYS A 288 7.40 -6.52 10.59
CA LYS A 288 6.97 -5.16 10.92
C LYS A 288 7.52 -4.71 12.28
N GLU A 289 7.45 -5.55 13.30
CA GLU A 289 7.98 -5.27 14.62
C GLU A 289 9.49 -5.08 14.59
N PHE A 290 10.20 -5.91 13.82
CA PHE A 290 11.64 -5.77 13.63
C PHE A 290 12.03 -4.44 12.99
N VAL A 291 11.29 -4.01 11.94
CA VAL A 291 11.48 -2.68 11.33
C VAL A 291 11.26 -1.57 12.36
N ILE A 292 10.16 -1.63 13.11
CA ILE A 292 9.83 -0.62 14.12
C ILE A 292 10.93 -0.54 15.19
N GLU A 293 11.39 -1.68 15.70
CA GLU A 293 12.44 -1.74 16.72
C GLU A 293 13.73 -1.06 16.25
N VAL A 294 14.19 -1.38 15.03
CA VAL A 294 15.42 -0.81 14.47
C VAL A 294 15.26 0.68 14.17
N VAL A 295 14.13 1.10 13.58
CA VAL A 295 13.86 2.52 13.31
C VAL A 295 13.79 3.34 14.60
N GLN A 296 13.19 2.80 15.66
CA GLN A 296 13.15 3.48 16.96
C GLN A 296 14.55 3.66 17.58
N LYS A 297 15.53 2.81 17.27
CA LYS A 297 16.92 3.03 17.72
C LYS A 297 17.54 4.28 17.07
N TYR A 298 17.16 4.59 15.84
CA TYR A 298 17.61 5.82 15.16
C TYR A 298 16.93 7.08 15.71
N LEU A 299 15.63 6.96 15.99
CA LEU A 299 14.79 8.10 16.39
C LEU A 299 14.94 8.51 17.87
N LYS A 300 15.53 7.65 18.71
CA LYS A 300 15.94 8.01 20.08
C LYS A 300 16.99 9.12 20.10
#